data_AF-A0A7V8RGX0-F1
#
_entry.id   AF-A0A7V8RGX0-F1
#
_cell.length_a   1.000
_cell.length_b   1.000
_cell.length_c   1.000
_cell.angle_alpha   90.00
_cell.angle_beta   90.00
_cell.angle_gamma   90.00
#
_symmetry.space_group_name_H-M   'P 1'
#
loop_
_entity.id
_entity.type
_entity.pdbx_description
1 polymer ?
#
loop_
_entity_poly.entity_id
_entity_poly.type
_entity_poly.pdbx_seq_one_letter_code
_entity_poly.pdbx_strand_id
1 'polypeptide(L)'
;MEIAFSLISERLNNRRFTVANNTKGLSGAGTIFQYFVEDGAITSRYQGGRIRTGNQVGRVTGPDTIELLYHCLTTNGELLAGWSRGTVGADPAGRTTLHFVWGWLSGATGGGESDYVELVE
;
A
#
# COMPACT_ATOMS: atom_id res chain seq x y z
N MET A 1 -7.33 15.69 14.36
CA MET A 1 -7.80 14.47 13.67
C MET A 1 -8.27 14.81 12.26
N GLU A 2 -9.17 15.78 12.06
CA GLU A 2 -9.60 16.25 10.72
C GLU A 2 -8.44 16.68 9.80
N ILE A 3 -7.48 17.46 10.32
CA ILE A 3 -6.32 17.93 9.52
C ILE A 3 -5.47 16.76 9.00
N ALA A 4 -5.28 15.72 9.82
CA ALA A 4 -4.53 14.52 9.44
C ALA A 4 -5.23 13.75 8.30
N PHE A 5 -6.55 13.64 8.37
CA PHE A 5 -7.34 13.00 7.31
C PHE A 5 -7.26 13.78 6.01
N SER A 6 -7.26 15.11 6.07
CA SER A 6 -7.14 15.97 4.89
C SER A 6 -5.83 15.73 4.13
N LEU A 7 -4.69 15.70 4.82
CA LEU A 7 -3.38 15.54 4.17
C LEU A 7 -3.23 14.14 3.55
N ILE A 8 -3.58 13.08 4.30
CA ILE A 8 -3.51 11.72 3.78
C ILE A 8 -4.45 11.53 2.59
N SER A 9 -5.67 12.07 2.67
CA SER A 9 -6.62 12.01 1.56
C SER A 9 -6.06 12.72 0.33
N GLU A 10 -5.51 13.93 0.47
CA GLU A 10 -4.87 14.65 -0.64
C GLU A 10 -3.75 13.83 -1.29
N ARG A 11 -2.95 13.11 -0.50
CA ARG A 11 -1.78 12.36 -0.92
C ARG A 11 -2.06 10.96 -1.44
N LEU A 12 -3.21 10.36 -1.11
CA LEU A 12 -3.52 8.96 -1.49
C LEU A 12 -4.78 8.82 -2.35
N ASN A 13 -5.80 9.65 -2.14
CA ASN A 13 -7.11 9.41 -2.72
C ASN A 13 -7.07 9.50 -4.24
N ASN A 14 -7.56 8.44 -4.89
CA ASN A 14 -7.56 8.25 -6.34
C ASN A 14 -6.15 8.32 -6.98
N ARG A 15 -5.09 8.09 -6.20
CA ARG A 15 -3.71 8.07 -6.71
C ARG A 15 -3.21 6.64 -6.87
N ARG A 16 -2.23 6.48 -7.76
CA ARG A 16 -1.62 5.18 -8.10
C ARG A 16 -0.16 5.15 -7.72
N PHE A 17 0.29 3.99 -7.28
CA PHE A 17 1.64 3.76 -6.78
C PHE A 17 2.23 2.50 -7.39
N THR A 18 3.54 2.52 -7.61
CA THR A 18 4.34 1.33 -7.93
C THR A 18 5.36 1.07 -6.83
N VAL A 19 5.82 -0.18 -6.74
CA VAL A 19 6.85 -0.59 -5.80
C VAL A 19 8.20 -0.08 -6.28
N ALA A 20 8.84 0.76 -5.48
CA ALA A 20 10.22 1.19 -5.68
C ALA A 20 11.20 0.15 -5.11
N ASN A 21 10.87 -0.46 -3.97
CA ASN A 21 11.69 -1.47 -3.32
C ASN A 21 10.82 -2.43 -2.50
N ASN A 22 11.07 -3.74 -2.62
CA ASN A 22 10.44 -4.75 -1.79
C ASN A 22 11.31 -6.03 -1.78
N THR A 23 12.27 -6.09 -0.87
CA THR A 23 13.32 -7.12 -0.91
C THR A 23 12.83 -8.53 -0.57
N LYS A 24 11.71 -8.67 0.14
CA LYS A 24 11.20 -9.97 0.62
C LYS A 24 9.72 -10.23 0.30
N GLY A 25 9.03 -9.28 -0.31
CA GLY A 25 7.61 -9.37 -0.54
C GLY A 25 7.22 -9.89 -1.92
N LEU A 26 5.92 -10.07 -2.11
CA LEU A 26 5.38 -10.63 -3.35
C LEU A 26 5.35 -9.60 -4.49
N SER A 27 4.99 -8.35 -4.16
CA SER A 27 4.87 -7.24 -5.10
C SER A 27 6.23 -6.72 -5.57
N GLY A 28 6.27 -6.21 -6.80
CA GLY A 28 7.48 -5.60 -7.39
C GLY A 28 7.11 -4.45 -8.32
N ALA A 29 8.06 -3.94 -9.10
CA ALA A 29 7.87 -2.74 -9.94
C ALA A 29 6.75 -2.83 -10.99
N GLY A 30 6.28 -4.04 -11.31
CA GLY A 30 5.13 -4.28 -12.19
C GLY A 30 3.78 -4.36 -11.45
N THR A 31 3.75 -4.20 -10.14
CA THR A 31 2.53 -4.21 -9.33
C THR A 31 2.07 -2.77 -9.07
N ILE A 32 0.83 -2.48 -9.47
CA ILE A 32 0.23 -1.15 -9.35
C ILE A 32 -0.85 -1.19 -8.28
N PHE A 33 -0.81 -0.21 -7.38
CA PHE A 33 -1.77 -0.03 -6.30
C PHE A 33 -2.57 1.24 -6.56
N GLN A 34 -3.89 1.19 -6.45
CA GLN A 34 -4.76 2.36 -6.54
C GLN A 34 -5.51 2.51 -5.23
N TYR A 35 -5.31 3.66 -4.57
CA TYR A 35 -5.89 3.94 -3.26
C TYR A 35 -7.13 4.83 -3.38
N PHE A 36 -8.05 4.65 -2.44
CA PHE A 36 -9.20 5.51 -2.19
C PHE A 36 -9.28 5.79 -0.70
N VAL A 37 -9.55 7.04 -0.35
CA VAL A 37 -9.66 7.50 1.04
C VAL A 37 -10.96 8.26 1.23
N GLU A 38 -11.75 7.83 2.21
CA GLU A 38 -13.03 8.44 2.58
C GLU A 38 -13.12 8.43 4.11
N ASP A 39 -13.25 9.61 4.73
CA ASP A 39 -13.39 9.78 6.18
C ASP A 39 -12.36 9.01 7.04
N GLY A 40 -11.12 8.94 6.55
CA GLY A 40 -10.02 8.24 7.22
C GLY A 40 -10.02 6.71 7.03
N ALA A 41 -11.04 6.14 6.38
CA ALA A 41 -11.02 4.78 5.87
C ALA A 41 -10.23 4.72 4.55
N ILE A 42 -9.45 3.65 4.39
CA ILE A 42 -8.61 3.43 3.21
C ILE A 42 -9.06 2.13 2.55
N THR A 43 -9.29 2.18 1.25
CA THR A 43 -9.40 0.98 0.42
C THR A 43 -8.40 1.05 -0.73
N SER A 44 -7.95 -0.10 -1.21
CA SER A 44 -7.06 -0.15 -2.37
C SER A 44 -7.24 -1.44 -3.14
N ARG A 45 -7.04 -1.36 -4.46
CA ARG A 45 -6.92 -2.51 -5.34
C ARG A 45 -5.52 -2.54 -5.94
N TYR A 46 -4.97 -3.74 -6.07
CA TYR A 46 -3.65 -3.90 -6.68
C TYR A 46 -3.53 -5.16 -7.52
N GLN A 47 -2.73 -5.07 -8.58
CA GLN A 47 -2.49 -6.16 -9.51
C GLN A 47 -1.19 -5.96 -10.27
N GLY A 48 -0.71 -7.02 -10.91
CA GLY A 48 0.50 -7.00 -11.75
C GLY A 48 1.69 -7.71 -11.11
N GLY A 49 2.66 -8.09 -11.95
CA GLY A 49 3.71 -9.02 -11.55
C GLY A 49 3.14 -10.39 -11.19
N ARG A 50 3.42 -10.88 -9.98
CA ARG A 50 2.93 -12.17 -9.46
C ARG A 50 1.52 -12.12 -8.86
N ILE A 51 0.89 -10.94 -8.84
CA ILE A 51 -0.43 -10.73 -8.25
C ILE A 51 -1.47 -10.67 -9.36
N ARG A 52 -2.39 -11.64 -9.35
CA ARG A 52 -3.54 -11.65 -10.27
C ARG A 52 -4.57 -10.61 -9.85
N THR A 53 -4.91 -10.58 -8.56
CA THR A 53 -5.80 -9.57 -7.97
C THR A 53 -5.53 -9.47 -6.48
N GLY A 54 -5.54 -8.26 -5.94
CA GLY A 54 -5.39 -7.99 -4.51
C GLY A 54 -6.22 -6.80 -4.07
N ASN A 55 -6.62 -6.82 -2.80
CA ASN A 55 -7.33 -5.70 -2.18
C ASN A 55 -6.71 -5.39 -0.82
N GLN A 56 -6.90 -4.16 -0.39
CA GLN A 56 -6.51 -3.69 0.93
C GLN A 56 -7.66 -2.92 1.57
N VAL A 57 -7.76 -3.02 2.89
CA VAL A 57 -8.62 -2.18 3.72
C VAL A 57 -7.80 -1.68 4.90
N GLY A 58 -8.03 -0.45 5.32
CA GLY A 58 -7.26 0.12 6.40
C GLY A 58 -7.79 1.45 6.87
N ARG A 59 -6.96 2.16 7.62
CA ARG A 59 -7.31 3.42 8.26
C ARG A 59 -6.10 4.33 8.42
N VAL A 60 -6.37 5.63 8.50
CA VAL A 60 -5.41 6.62 8.98
C VAL A 60 -5.24 6.48 10.48
N THR A 61 -3.99 6.48 10.95
CA THR A 61 -3.63 6.31 12.37
C THR A 61 -2.91 7.51 12.97
N GLY A 62 -2.54 8.51 12.16
CA GLY A 62 -1.85 9.72 12.59
C GLY A 62 -1.75 10.77 11.46
N PRO A 63 -0.96 11.84 11.64
CA PRO A 63 -0.80 12.91 10.65
C PRO A 63 -0.30 12.42 9.29
N ASP A 64 0.59 11.42 9.31
CA ASP A 64 1.28 10.86 8.16
C ASP A 64 1.31 9.32 8.22
N THR A 65 0.54 8.68 9.10
CA THR A 65 0.60 7.24 9.33
C THR A 65 -0.70 6.52 9.01
N ILE A 66 -0.57 5.29 8.51
CA ILE A 66 -1.68 4.43 8.10
C ILE A 66 -1.44 2.98 8.53
N GLU A 67 -2.51 2.21 8.67
CA GLU A 67 -2.48 0.77 8.92
C GLU A 67 -3.42 0.06 7.95
N LEU A 68 -2.93 -1.01 7.31
CA LEU A 68 -3.68 -1.76 6.29
C LEU A 68 -3.69 -3.26 6.62
N LEU A 69 -4.78 -3.91 6.26
CA LEU A 69 -4.87 -5.34 6.02
C LEU A 69 -4.94 -5.56 4.50
N TYR A 70 -4.23 -6.56 4.01
CA TYR A 70 -4.20 -6.88 2.59
C TYR A 70 -4.38 -8.37 2.34
N HIS A 71 -4.92 -8.69 1.17
CA HIS A 71 -4.96 -10.05 0.64
C HIS A 71 -4.80 -10.08 -0.87
N CYS A 72 -4.39 -11.22 -1.43
CA CYS A 72 -4.33 -11.41 -2.86
C CYS A 72 -4.47 -12.86 -3.31
N LEU A 73 -4.86 -13.01 -4.57
CA LEU A 73 -4.71 -14.22 -5.37
C LEU A 73 -3.46 -14.06 -6.25
N THR A 74 -2.52 -15.00 -6.15
CA THR A 74 -1.32 -15.00 -6.99
C THR A 74 -1.62 -15.55 -8.39
N THR A 75 -0.70 -15.35 -9.33
CA THR A 75 -0.78 -15.97 -10.66
C THR A 75 -0.71 -17.50 -10.63
N ASN A 76 -0.18 -18.07 -9.53
CA ASN A 76 -0.10 -19.50 -9.30
C ASN A 76 -1.33 -20.06 -8.56
N GLY A 77 -2.32 -19.22 -8.24
CA GLY A 77 -3.54 -19.62 -7.57
C GLY A 77 -3.47 -19.65 -6.04
N GLU A 78 -2.40 -19.11 -5.44
CA GLU A 78 -2.25 -19.08 -3.98
C GLU A 78 -3.04 -17.90 -3.38
N LEU A 79 -3.64 -18.12 -2.20
CA LEU A 79 -4.28 -17.08 -1.41
C LEU A 79 -3.36 -16.66 -0.27
N LEU A 80 -2.93 -15.40 -0.28
CA LEU A 80 -2.07 -14.82 0.75
C LEU A 80 -2.77 -13.63 1.42
N ALA A 81 -2.52 -13.42 2.71
CA ALA A 81 -3.02 -12.27 3.46
C ALA A 81 -2.00 -11.79 4.50
N GLY A 82 -2.03 -10.49 4.82
CA GLY A 82 -1.09 -9.88 5.74
C GLY A 82 -1.55 -8.53 6.28
N TRP A 83 -0.67 -7.89 7.07
CA TRP A 83 -0.85 -6.57 7.64
C TRP A 83 0.33 -5.67 7.26
N SER A 84 0.10 -4.35 7.21
CA SER A 84 1.15 -3.36 7.09
C SER A 84 0.87 -2.12 7.92
N ARG A 85 1.94 -1.46 8.37
CA ARG A 85 1.93 -0.14 8.95
C ARG A 85 2.83 0.75 8.13
N GLY A 86 2.31 1.89 7.70
CA GLY A 86 3.01 2.75 6.76
C GLY A 86 3.06 4.21 7.17
N THR A 87 4.04 4.89 6.59
CA THR A 87 4.20 6.34 6.62
C THR A 87 4.04 6.89 5.21
N VAL A 88 3.37 8.04 5.11
CA VAL A 88 3.11 8.77 3.86
C VAL A 88 4.01 10.00 3.83
N GLY A 89 4.86 10.09 2.82
CA GLY A 89 5.81 11.18 2.65
C GLY A 89 5.75 11.79 1.25
N ALA A 90 6.75 12.60 0.95
CA ALA A 90 7.01 13.10 -0.39
C ALA A 90 8.50 13.02 -0.70
N ASP A 91 8.84 12.74 -1.96
CA ASP A 91 10.21 12.81 -2.44
C ASP A 91 10.65 14.27 -2.74
N PRO A 92 11.92 14.52 -3.11
CA PRO A 92 12.39 15.87 -3.43
C PRO A 92 11.67 16.53 -4.62
N ALA A 93 11.02 15.75 -5.48
CA ALA A 93 10.20 16.24 -6.59
C ALA A 93 8.73 16.48 -6.17
N GLY A 94 8.39 16.23 -4.91
CA GLY A 94 7.05 16.42 -4.36
C GLY A 94 6.09 15.25 -4.61
N ARG A 95 6.55 14.16 -5.24
CA ARG A 95 5.74 12.96 -5.49
C ARG A 95 5.50 12.23 -4.19
N THR A 96 4.30 11.68 -4.02
CA THR A 96 3.97 10.95 -2.81
C THR A 96 4.79 9.67 -2.71
N THR A 97 5.33 9.39 -1.53
CA THR A 97 6.05 8.16 -1.22
C THR A 97 5.38 7.43 -0.07
N LEU A 98 5.44 6.10 -0.09
CA LEU A 98 4.95 5.27 1.01
C LEU A 98 6.08 4.36 1.47
N HIS A 99 6.28 4.28 2.78
CA HIS A 99 7.15 3.29 3.39
C HIS A 99 6.30 2.41 4.30
N PHE A 100 6.47 1.09 4.22
CA PHE A 100 5.72 0.14 5.03
C PHE A 100 6.63 -0.88 5.71
N VAL A 101 6.32 -1.16 6.98
CA VAL A 101 6.66 -2.43 7.63
C VAL A 101 5.45 -3.35 7.49
N TRP A 102 5.67 -4.60 7.10
CA TRP A 102 4.59 -5.56 6.85
C TRP A 102 4.91 -6.97 7.36
N GLY A 103 3.86 -7.76 7.58
CA GLY A 103 3.96 -9.17 7.95
C GLY A 103 2.82 -10.01 7.35
N TRP A 104 3.06 -11.30 7.21
CA TRP A 104 2.04 -12.26 6.74
C TRP A 104 1.13 -12.72 7.88
N LEU A 105 -0.15 -12.93 7.56
CA LEU A 105 -1.17 -13.53 8.42
C LEU A 105 -1.55 -14.93 7.97
N SER A 106 -1.56 -15.18 6.66
CA SER A 106 -1.94 -16.46 6.06
C SER A 106 -1.25 -16.68 4.72
N GLY A 107 -0.99 -17.96 4.39
CA GLY A 107 -0.39 -18.40 3.14
C GLY A 107 1.13 -18.26 3.05
N ALA A 108 1.75 -17.48 3.94
CA ALA A 108 3.20 -17.33 4.06
C ALA A 108 3.59 -16.94 5.49
N THR A 109 4.89 -16.95 5.79
CA THR A 109 5.44 -16.56 7.10
C THR A 109 6.50 -15.47 6.96
N GLY A 110 6.72 -14.73 8.04
CA GLY A 110 7.70 -13.64 8.08
C GLY A 110 7.12 -12.28 7.71
N GLY A 111 8.02 -11.35 7.42
CA GLY A 111 7.70 -9.95 7.17
C GLY A 111 8.87 -9.21 6.53
N GLY A 112 8.69 -7.92 6.29
CA GLY A 112 9.70 -7.08 5.69
C GLY A 112 9.31 -5.62 5.60
N GLU A 113 10.07 -4.90 4.79
CA GLU A 113 9.85 -3.50 4.48
C GLU A 113 9.62 -3.34 2.98
N SER A 114 8.90 -2.31 2.61
CA SER A 114 8.66 -1.97 1.20
C SER A 114 8.41 -0.49 1.02
N ASP A 115 8.92 0.03 -0.10
CA ASP A 115 8.84 1.43 -0.49
C ASP A 115 8.09 1.56 -1.80
N TYR A 116 7.25 2.59 -1.90
CA TYR A 116 6.39 2.87 -3.04
C TYR A 116 6.53 4.33 -3.43
N VAL A 117 6.38 4.57 -4.72
CA VAL A 117 6.38 5.92 -5.29
C VAL A 117 5.14 6.12 -6.15
N GLU A 118 4.58 7.30 -6.07
CA GLU A 118 3.46 7.74 -6.89
C GLU A 118 3.81 7.69 -8.38
N LEU A 119 2.86 7.17 -9.16
CA LEU A 119 2.90 7.21 -10.62
C LEU A 119 2.30 8.54 -11.07
N VAL A 120 3.15 9.39 -11.64
CA VAL A 120 2.76 10.62 -12.31
C VAL A 120 2.61 10.29 -13.78
N GLU A 121 1.40 10.46 -14.33
CA GLU A 121 1.17 10.41 -15.79
C GLU A 121 1.66 11.69 -16.48
#